data_AF-A0A0N9W1S8-F1
#
_entry.id   AF-A0A0N9W1S8-F1
#
_cell.length_a   1.000
_cell.length_b   1.000
_cell.length_c   1.000
_cell.angle_alpha   90.00
_cell.angle_beta   90.00
_cell.angle_gamma   90.00
#
_symmetry.space_group_name_H-M   'P 1'
#
loop_
_entity.id
_entity.type
_entity.pdbx_description
1 polymer ?
#
loop_
_entity_poly.entity_id
_entity_poly.type
_entity_poly.pdbx_seq_one_letter_code
_entity_poly.pdbx_strand_id
1 'polypeptide(L)'
;MGYVYAADSEEQISTVEQAFPSLVQEDVKQKLELMKLRLNTSIEEWGSHLTRDDFEWTWRGRMLKQPKRVEICNIFQSVINDTYKLLRQNQASLSPIDQKNIESRQAFIKQLGIKDNTIPTQMGFDCIIK
;
A
#
# COMPACT_ATOMS: atom_id res chain seq x y z
N MET A 1 -16.50 21.93 -27.98
CA MET A 1 -15.52 20.82 -28.15
C MET A 1 -14.42 21.06 -27.13
N GLY A 2 -14.12 20.22 -26.14
CA GLY A 2 -14.63 18.91 -25.77
C GLY A 2 -13.81 18.45 -24.57
N TYR A 3 -14.52 18.03 -23.53
CA TYR A 3 -14.18 17.10 -22.44
C TYR A 3 -13.02 17.39 -21.46
N VAL A 4 -13.45 17.50 -20.21
CA VAL A 4 -12.76 17.47 -18.93
C VAL A 4 -12.10 16.09 -18.74
N TYR A 5 -10.79 16.03 -18.45
CA TYR A 5 -10.14 14.80 -17.99
C TYR A 5 -10.11 14.79 -16.46
N ALA A 6 -11.12 14.17 -15.86
CA ALA A 6 -11.17 13.81 -14.45
C ALA A 6 -11.36 12.28 -14.35
N ALA A 7 -10.39 11.51 -14.85
CA ALA A 7 -10.52 10.07 -15.02
C ALA A 7 -9.30 9.25 -14.54
N ASP A 8 -8.40 9.83 -13.74
CA ASP A 8 -7.18 9.12 -13.30
C ASP A 8 -7.17 8.75 -11.80
N SER A 9 -8.15 9.26 -11.03
CA SER A 9 -8.27 8.97 -9.60
C SER A 9 -9.07 7.69 -9.31
N GLU A 10 -9.92 7.23 -10.21
CA GLU A 10 -10.75 6.02 -9.97
C GLU A 10 -10.00 4.71 -10.25
N GLU A 11 -9.05 4.71 -11.19
CA GLU A 11 -8.30 3.50 -11.57
C GLU A 11 -7.17 3.16 -10.58
N GLN A 12 -6.59 4.17 -9.92
CA GLN A 12 -5.56 4.00 -8.89
C GLN A 12 -6.15 3.39 -7.60
N ILE A 13 -7.41 3.72 -7.26
CA ILE A 13 -8.13 3.19 -6.09
C ILE A 13 -8.40 1.68 -6.25
N SER A 14 -8.70 1.24 -7.47
CA SER A 14 -9.00 -0.16 -7.81
C SER A 14 -7.85 -1.13 -7.44
N THR A 15 -6.60 -0.72 -7.66
CA THR A 15 -5.43 -1.58 -7.41
C THR A 15 -5.17 -1.79 -5.92
N VAL A 16 -5.45 -0.78 -5.10
CA VAL A 16 -5.30 -0.85 -3.63
C VAL A 16 -6.43 -1.66 -3.01
N GLU A 17 -7.64 -1.59 -3.55
CA GLU A 17 -8.78 -2.37 -3.08
C GLU A 17 -8.66 -3.87 -3.44
N GLN A 18 -8.08 -4.18 -4.61
CA GLN A 18 -7.80 -5.56 -5.04
C GLN A 18 -6.68 -6.25 -4.24
N ALA A 19 -5.82 -5.50 -3.55
CA ALA A 19 -4.76 -6.07 -2.73
C ALA A 19 -5.25 -6.60 -1.37
N PHE A 20 -6.37 -6.11 -0.83
CA PHE A 20 -6.77 -6.38 0.57
C PHE A 20 -8.19 -6.96 0.72
N PRO A 21 -8.45 -8.22 0.31
CA PRO A 21 -9.74 -8.87 0.55
C PRO A 21 -9.90 -9.32 2.02
N SER A 22 -10.82 -8.66 2.72
CA SER A 22 -11.55 -9.07 3.94
C SER A 22 -10.87 -9.00 5.32
N LEU A 23 -11.34 -8.07 6.16
CA LEU A 23 -11.43 -8.18 7.62
C LEU A 23 -12.73 -7.46 8.07
N VAL A 24 -13.68 -8.18 8.69
CA VAL A 24 -15.03 -7.66 9.01
C VAL A 24 -15.20 -7.50 10.52
N GLN A 25 -14.88 -6.29 11.01
CA GLN A 25 -15.52 -5.55 12.11
C GLN A 25 -15.31 -4.05 11.89
N GLU A 26 -16.21 -3.19 12.39
CA GLU A 26 -16.24 -1.73 12.14
C GLU A 26 -14.90 -1.04 12.43
N ASP A 27 -14.26 -1.35 13.58
CA ASP A 27 -13.03 -0.68 14.04
C ASP A 27 -11.78 -1.06 13.23
N VAL A 28 -11.66 -2.34 12.84
CA VAL A 28 -10.55 -2.81 12.00
C VAL A 28 -10.72 -2.27 10.58
N LYS A 29 -11.95 -2.27 10.06
CA LYS A 29 -12.28 -1.70 8.75
C LYS A 29 -11.88 -0.23 8.68
N GLN A 30 -12.25 0.58 9.68
CA GLN A 30 -11.85 2.00 9.72
C GLN A 30 -10.32 2.18 9.71
N LYS A 31 -9.59 1.35 10.45
CA LYS A 31 -8.12 1.40 10.49
C LYS A 31 -7.48 0.98 9.16
N LEU A 32 -8.07 0.02 8.46
CA LEU A 32 -7.64 -0.38 7.12
C LEU A 32 -7.97 0.68 6.06
N GLU A 33 -9.14 1.31 6.12
CA GLU A 33 -9.48 2.41 5.22
C GLU A 33 -8.54 3.60 5.44
N LEU A 34 -8.20 3.91 6.70
CA LEU A 34 -7.18 4.91 7.01
C LEU A 34 -5.80 4.51 6.46
N MET A 35 -5.43 3.23 6.52
CA MET A 35 -4.19 2.72 5.93
C MET A 35 -4.16 2.94 4.42
N LYS A 36 -5.23 2.57 3.70
CA LYS A 36 -5.36 2.77 2.26
C LYS A 36 -5.27 4.25 1.89
N LEU A 37 -5.99 5.10 2.62
CA LEU A 37 -5.95 6.55 2.41
C LEU A 37 -4.54 7.10 2.59
N ARG A 38 -3.87 6.75 3.70
CA ARG A 38 -2.48 7.18 3.95
C ARG A 38 -1.53 6.69 2.87
N LEU A 39 -1.72 5.46 2.39
CA LEU A 39 -0.90 4.91 1.32
C LEU A 39 -1.08 5.69 0.02
N ASN A 40 -2.33 5.95 -0.39
CA ASN A 40 -2.65 6.74 -1.58
C ASN A 40 -2.05 8.14 -1.48
N THR A 41 -2.29 8.86 -0.38
CA THR A 41 -1.75 10.21 -0.19
C THR A 41 -0.22 10.22 -0.21
N SER A 42 0.43 9.24 0.44
CA SER A 42 1.90 9.18 0.46
C SER A 42 2.48 8.87 -0.91
N ILE A 43 1.82 8.02 -1.70
CA ILE A 43 2.24 7.69 -3.07
C ILE A 43 1.99 8.89 -4.01
N GLU A 44 0.86 9.58 -3.89
CA GLU A 44 0.55 10.79 -4.66
C GLU A 44 1.56 11.90 -4.37
N GLU A 45 1.83 12.18 -3.09
CA GLU A 45 2.81 13.18 -2.67
C GLU A 45 4.22 12.82 -3.18
N TRP A 46 4.65 11.58 -2.98
CA TRP A 46 5.93 11.10 -3.51
C TRP A 46 5.99 11.18 -5.03
N GLY A 47 4.92 10.79 -5.72
CA GLY A 47 4.80 10.80 -7.18
C GLY A 47 4.87 12.21 -7.76
N SER A 48 4.31 13.20 -7.06
CA SER A 48 4.33 14.61 -7.47
C SER A 48 5.74 15.23 -7.51
N HIS A 49 6.68 14.64 -6.75
CA HIS A 49 8.07 15.07 -6.72
C HIS A 49 8.97 14.35 -7.74
N LEU A 50 8.43 13.40 -8.51
CA LEU A 50 9.20 12.67 -9.52
C LEU A 50 9.52 13.55 -10.73
N THR A 51 10.77 13.53 -11.15
CA THR A 51 11.28 14.28 -12.29
C THR A 51 11.63 13.35 -13.45
N ARG A 52 12.10 13.92 -14.56
CA ARG A 52 12.55 13.09 -15.69
C ARG A 52 13.73 12.18 -15.30
N ASP A 53 14.62 12.71 -14.47
CA ASP A 53 15.92 12.12 -14.13
C ASP A 53 15.81 10.97 -13.12
N ASP A 54 14.65 10.81 -12.49
CA ASP A 54 14.32 9.71 -11.57
C ASP A 54 14.09 8.37 -12.26
N PHE A 55 14.11 8.37 -13.59
CA PHE A 55 13.82 7.20 -14.41
C PHE A 55 14.99 6.85 -15.32
N GLU A 56 15.04 5.58 -15.70
CA GLU A 56 15.99 5.01 -16.64
C GLU A 56 15.27 4.28 -17.77
N TRP A 57 15.91 4.24 -18.94
CA TRP A 57 15.43 3.45 -20.07
C TRP A 57 15.88 2.00 -19.91
N THR A 58 14.93 1.10 -20.04
CA THR A 58 15.16 -0.34 -20.12
C THR A 58 14.62 -0.86 -21.45
N TRP A 59 14.99 -2.08 -21.81
CA TRP A 59 14.45 -2.75 -22.99
C TRP A 59 12.92 -2.98 -22.93
N ARG A 60 12.30 -2.85 -21.74
CA ARG A 60 10.83 -2.93 -21.53
C ARG A 60 10.16 -1.55 -21.44
N GLY A 61 10.91 -0.47 -21.63
CA GLY A 61 10.43 0.91 -21.49
C GLY A 61 11.06 1.65 -20.30
N ARG A 62 10.42 2.73 -19.87
CA ARG A 62 10.93 3.62 -18.82
C ARG A 62 10.56 3.06 -17.44
N MET A 63 11.55 2.92 -16.57
CA MET A 63 11.37 2.43 -15.20
C MET A 63 12.03 3.38 -14.21
N LEU A 64 11.54 3.43 -12.97
CA LEU A 64 12.19 4.18 -11.89
C LEU A 64 13.60 3.69 -11.65
N LYS A 65 14.54 4.57 -11.31
CA LYS A 65 15.88 4.16 -10.86
C LYS A 65 15.80 3.47 -9.51
N GLN A 66 16.80 2.64 -9.19
CA GLN A 66 16.86 1.87 -7.95
C GLN A 66 16.60 2.71 -6.67
N PRO A 67 17.15 3.92 -6.49
CA PRO A 67 16.87 4.72 -5.29
C PRO A 67 15.39 5.03 -5.12
N LYS A 68 14.70 5.38 -6.21
CA LYS A 68 13.26 5.67 -6.20
C LYS A 68 12.40 4.43 -5.97
N ARG A 69 12.81 3.27 -6.47
CA ARG A 69 12.16 2.00 -6.13
C ARG A 69 12.23 1.72 -4.63
N VAL A 70 13.38 1.99 -4.00
CA VAL A 70 13.55 1.82 -2.55
C VAL A 70 12.67 2.81 -1.78
N GLU A 71 12.59 4.07 -2.20
CA GLU A 71 11.73 5.08 -1.56
C GLU A 71 10.26 4.63 -1.51
N ILE A 72 9.68 4.23 -2.64
CA ILE A 72 8.28 3.80 -2.66
C ILE A 72 8.06 2.49 -1.88
N CYS A 73 8.99 1.53 -1.92
CA CYS A 73 8.88 0.34 -1.08
C CYS A 73 8.93 0.67 0.42
N ASN A 74 9.72 1.68 0.82
CA ASN A 74 9.73 2.16 2.19
C ASN A 74 8.41 2.83 2.58
N ILE A 75 7.72 3.51 1.66
CA ILE A 75 6.37 4.05 1.90
C ILE A 75 5.39 2.92 2.21
N PHE A 76 5.31 1.89 1.37
CA PHE A 76 4.47 0.72 1.63
C PHE A 76 4.79 0.10 2.99
N GLN A 77 6.08 -0.12 3.28
CA GLN A 77 6.51 -0.74 4.53
C GLN A 77 6.15 0.12 5.75
N SER A 78 6.34 1.44 5.68
CA SER A 78 6.02 2.36 6.79
C SER A 78 4.52 2.34 7.10
N VAL A 79 3.68 2.49 6.08
CA VAL A 79 2.21 2.56 6.27
C VAL A 79 1.65 1.25 6.83
N ILE A 80 2.15 0.10 6.36
CA ILE A 80 1.79 -1.22 6.91
C ILE A 80 2.24 -1.33 8.37
N ASN A 81 3.46 -0.92 8.68
CA ASN A 81 4.02 -1.00 10.03
C ASN A 81 3.26 -0.11 11.02
N ASP A 82 2.93 1.12 10.62
CA ASP A 82 2.21 2.07 11.47
C ASP A 82 0.79 1.58 11.75
N THR A 83 0.11 1.04 10.75
CA THR A 83 -1.21 0.43 10.91
C THR A 83 -1.16 -0.78 11.83
N TYR A 84 -0.19 -1.66 11.64
CA TYR A 84 0.02 -2.80 12.54
C TYR A 84 0.24 -2.35 13.99
N LYS A 85 1.11 -1.36 14.21
CA LYS A 85 1.40 -0.81 15.53
C LYS A 85 0.13 -0.23 16.18
N LEU A 86 -0.67 0.51 15.42
CA LEU A 86 -1.92 1.09 15.88
C LEU A 86 -2.98 0.03 16.21
N LEU A 87 -3.04 -1.07 15.47
CA LEU A 87 -3.88 -2.21 15.80
C LEU A 87 -3.42 -2.91 17.08
N ARG A 88 -2.12 -3.17 17.23
CA ARG A 88 -1.52 -3.77 18.44
C ARG A 88 -1.75 -2.95 19.69
N GLN A 89 -1.62 -1.62 19.59
CA GLN A 89 -1.86 -0.71 20.73
C GLN A 89 -3.31 -0.74 21.22
N ASN A 90 -4.25 -1.07 20.33
CA ASN A 90 -5.67 -1.14 20.64
C ASN A 90 -6.18 -2.58 20.64
N GLN A 91 -5.30 -3.57 20.79
CA GLN A 91 -5.67 -4.98 20.64
C GLN A 91 -6.82 -5.39 21.56
N ALA A 92 -6.90 -4.82 22.77
CA ALA A 92 -7.96 -5.11 23.73
C ALA A 92 -9.37 -4.70 23.26
N SER A 93 -9.50 -3.76 22.33
CA SER A 93 -10.79 -3.37 21.74
C SER A 93 -11.18 -4.22 20.54
N LEU A 94 -10.29 -5.10 20.07
CA LEU A 94 -10.52 -5.92 18.89
C LEU A 94 -11.17 -7.27 19.25
N SER A 95 -11.88 -7.85 18.29
CA SER A 95 -12.42 -9.20 18.41
C SER A 95 -11.32 -10.25 18.57
N PRO A 96 -11.60 -11.42 19.17
CA PRO A 96 -10.61 -12.50 19.26
C PRO A 96 -10.02 -12.92 17.90
N ILE A 97 -10.84 -12.85 16.83
CA ILE A 97 -10.40 -13.15 15.47
C ILE A 97 -9.38 -12.11 15.00
N ASP A 98 -9.68 -10.83 15.18
CA ASP A 98 -8.80 -9.74 14.78
C ASP A 98 -7.52 -9.71 15.60
N GLN A 99 -7.60 -10.00 16.90
CA GLN A 99 -6.44 -10.15 17.77
C GLN A 99 -5.49 -11.25 17.26
N LYS A 100 -6.04 -12.39 16.81
CA LYS A 100 -5.28 -13.46 16.18
C LYS A 100 -4.67 -13.01 14.84
N ASN A 101 -5.43 -12.26 14.06
CA ASN A 101 -4.98 -11.74 12.76
C ASN A 101 -3.82 -10.74 12.89
N ILE A 102 -3.67 -10.09 14.04
CA ILE A 102 -2.55 -9.19 14.36
C ILE A 102 -1.57 -9.80 15.38
N GLU A 103 -1.64 -11.10 15.64
CA GLU A 103 -0.81 -11.76 16.66
C GLU A 103 0.69 -11.56 16.37
N SER A 104 1.03 -11.54 15.09
CA SER A 104 2.34 -11.21 14.56
C SER A 104 2.19 -10.29 13.36
N ARG A 105 3.28 -9.59 13.04
CA ARG A 105 3.33 -8.75 11.84
C ARG A 105 3.14 -9.57 10.56
N GLN A 106 3.70 -10.77 10.52
CA GLN A 106 3.55 -11.68 9.37
C GLN A 106 2.09 -12.15 9.21
N ALA A 107 1.39 -12.42 10.31
CA ALA A 107 -0.03 -12.74 10.28
C ALA A 107 -0.85 -11.58 9.72
N PHE A 108 -0.56 -10.35 10.15
CA PHE A 108 -1.23 -9.15 9.65
C PHE A 108 -0.99 -8.96 8.14
N ILE A 109 0.26 -9.04 7.68
CA ILE A 109 0.62 -8.94 6.24
C ILE A 109 -0.09 -10.02 5.41
N LYS A 110 -0.22 -11.23 5.94
CA LYS A 110 -0.95 -12.30 5.24
C LYS A 110 -2.44 -12.01 5.14
N GLN A 111 -3.06 -11.43 6.17
CA GLN A 111 -4.46 -11.00 6.16
C GLN A 111 -4.71 -9.86 5.20
N LEU A 112 -3.69 -9.04 4.99
CA LEU A 112 -3.65 -8.04 3.95
C LEU A 112 -3.54 -8.64 2.52
N GLY A 113 -3.64 -9.96 2.32
CA GLY A 113 -3.57 -10.56 0.98
C GLY A 113 -2.18 -10.52 0.34
N ILE A 114 -1.17 -9.98 1.02
CA ILE A 114 0.21 -9.89 0.54
C ILE A 114 0.84 -11.29 0.67
N LYS A 115 1.09 -11.93 -0.48
CA LYS A 115 1.73 -13.25 -0.56
C LYS A 115 3.25 -13.09 -0.60
N ASP A 116 3.96 -13.96 0.12
CA ASP A 116 5.42 -14.00 0.16
C ASP A 116 6.07 -12.64 0.45
N ASN A 117 5.38 -11.81 1.26
CA ASN A 117 5.76 -10.44 1.59
C ASN A 117 6.00 -9.55 0.35
N THR A 118 5.39 -9.87 -0.78
CA THR A 118 5.64 -9.22 -2.06
C THR A 118 4.42 -8.44 -2.49
N ILE A 119 4.60 -7.14 -2.70
CA ILE A 119 3.60 -6.24 -3.27
C ILE A 119 3.96 -6.04 -4.75
N PRO A 120 3.15 -6.57 -5.68
CA PRO A 120 3.36 -6.36 -7.10
C PRO A 120 3.08 -4.89 -7.42
N THR A 121 4.13 -4.13 -7.76
CA THR A 121 3.91 -2.75 -8.19
C THR A 121 3.59 -2.77 -9.68
N GLN A 122 2.57 -2.01 -10.10
CA GLN A 122 2.28 -1.82 -11.53
C GLN A 122 3.36 -0.98 -12.25
N MET A 123 4.50 -0.71 -11.59
CA MET A 123 5.62 0.09 -12.07
C MET A 123 6.78 -0.77 -12.62
N GLY A 124 6.57 -2.08 -12.81
CA GLY A 124 7.54 -2.99 -13.41
C GLY A 124 8.57 -3.59 -12.45
N PHE A 125 8.31 -3.50 -11.13
CA PHE A 125 9.10 -4.16 -10.08
C PHE A 125 8.19 -4.53 -8.91
N ASP A 126 8.68 -5.34 -7.98
CA ASP A 126 7.93 -5.71 -6.77
C ASP A 126 8.58 -5.13 -5.53
N CYS A 127 7.76 -4.75 -4.55
CA CYS A 127 8.24 -4.33 -3.24
C CYS A 127 8.20 -5.51 -2.26
N ILE A 128 9.34 -5.78 -1.62
CA ILE A 128 9.46 -6.81 -0.59
C ILE A 128 9.31 -6.15 0.79
N ILE A 129 8.27 -6.54 1.50
CA ILE A 129 7.98 -6.10 2.87
C ILE A 129 8.83 -6.90 3.85
N LYS A 130 9.80 -6.23 4.48
CA LYS A 130 10.66 -6.84 5.51
C LYS A 130 10.02 -6.71 6.87
#